data_AF-A0A357M926-F1
#
_entry.id   AF-A0A357M926-F1
#
_cell.length_a   1.000
_cell.length_b   1.000
_cell.length_c   1.000
_cell.angle_alpha   90.00
_cell.angle_beta   90.00
_cell.angle_gamma   90.00
#
_symmetry.space_group_name_H-M   'P 1'
#
loop_
_entity.id
_entity.type
_entity.pdbx_description
1 polymer ?
#
loop_
_entity_poly.entity_id
_entity_poly.type
_entity_poly.pdbx_seq_one_letter_code
_entity_poly.pdbx_strand_id
1 'polypeptide(L)'
;MKTITNAIPNRTGKPRRTLRSMRRQTPFYLMMAPGLIFVAVLFYIPMVGVIIAFKDYNARDGILGSPWMDPLFKNFEFFFKSDAARSVTFNTLFYNVVQAVAVTLCALALAILLNEVKHKFV
;
A
#
# COMPACT_ATOMS: atom_id res chain seq x y z
N MET A 1 -23.83 33.77 52.93
CA MET A 1 -23.54 32.39 52.49
C MET A 1 -24.73 31.88 51.67
N LYS A 2 -24.66 32.00 50.34
CA LYS A 2 -25.63 31.41 49.39
C LYS A 2 -24.82 30.60 48.39
N THR A 3 -25.00 29.29 48.43
CA THR A 3 -24.30 28.30 47.62
C THR A 3 -24.76 28.43 46.16
N ILE A 4 -23.86 28.82 45.27
CA ILE A 4 -24.12 28.83 43.83
C ILE A 4 -23.75 27.44 43.29
N THR A 5 -24.66 26.48 43.46
CA THR A 5 -24.59 25.21 42.72
C THR A 5 -25.13 25.47 41.32
N ASN A 6 -24.28 25.95 40.42
CA ASN A 6 -24.59 26.01 39.00
C ASN A 6 -24.39 24.62 38.41
N ALA A 7 -25.50 24.00 38.02
CA ALA A 7 -25.54 22.73 37.31
C ALA A 7 -24.66 22.77 36.04
N ILE A 8 -23.81 21.77 35.87
CA ILE A 8 -22.98 21.57 34.68
C ILE A 8 -23.91 21.24 33.51
N PRO A 9 -23.90 22.00 32.39
CA PRO A 9 -24.75 21.70 31.26
C PRO A 9 -24.29 20.41 30.56
N ASN A 10 -25.13 19.39 30.61
CA ASN A 10 -24.96 18.08 29.97
C ASN A 10 -25.00 18.22 28.43
N ARG A 11 -23.84 18.22 27.77
CA ARG A 11 -23.70 18.25 26.31
C ARG A 11 -23.66 16.84 25.73
N THR A 12 -24.76 16.11 25.78
CA THR A 12 -24.91 14.82 25.07
C THR A 12 -25.87 14.93 23.90
N GLY A 13 -25.60 15.88 23.00
CA GLY A 13 -26.26 15.94 21.70
C GLY A 13 -25.58 15.01 20.69
N LYS A 14 -26.21 13.87 20.35
CA LYS A 14 -25.78 13.04 19.21
C LYS A 14 -25.69 13.93 17.95
N PRO A 15 -24.57 13.97 17.22
CA PRO A 15 -24.47 14.82 16.05
C PRO A 15 -25.40 14.26 14.96
N ARG A 16 -26.50 14.97 14.68
CA ARG A 16 -27.30 14.76 13.47
C ARG A 16 -26.40 15.09 12.26
N ARG A 17 -25.75 14.06 11.69
CA ARG A 17 -25.04 14.15 10.40
C ARG A 17 -26.07 14.50 9.33
N THR A 18 -26.21 15.80 9.10
CA THR A 18 -27.12 16.37 8.10
C THR A 18 -26.37 16.33 6.76
N LEU A 19 -27.00 15.89 5.66
CA LEU A 19 -26.36 15.90 4.32
C LEU A 19 -25.76 17.27 3.94
N ARG A 20 -26.26 18.36 4.55
CA ARG A 20 -25.71 19.71 4.43
C ARG A 20 -24.27 19.84 4.93
N SER A 21 -23.82 19.03 5.89
CA SER A 21 -22.43 19.02 6.36
C SER A 21 -21.49 18.36 5.36
N MET A 22 -21.97 17.40 4.56
CA MET A 22 -21.16 16.76 3.49
C MET A 22 -20.84 17.75 2.37
N ARG A 23 -21.78 18.65 2.03
CA ARG A 23 -21.53 19.74 1.07
C ARG A 23 -20.45 20.73 1.53
N ARG A 24 -20.32 20.95 2.84
CA ARG A 24 -19.25 21.79 3.41
C ARG A 24 -17.87 21.12 3.30
N GLN A 25 -17.84 19.80 3.16
CA GLN A 25 -16.62 19.00 3.01
C GLN A 25 -16.28 18.65 1.55
N THR A 26 -17.15 19.02 0.58
CA THR A 26 -16.92 18.81 -0.85
C THR A 26 -15.56 19.31 -1.36
N PRO A 27 -15.03 20.48 -0.93
CA PRO A 27 -13.69 20.92 -1.33
C PRO A 27 -12.59 19.93 -0.93
N PHE A 28 -12.67 19.33 0.26
CA PHE A 28 -11.68 18.33 0.70
C PHE A 28 -11.75 17.05 -0.13
N TYR A 29 -12.95 16.60 -0.51
CA TYR A 29 -13.11 15.45 -1.43
C TYR A 29 -12.55 15.76 -2.83
N LEU A 30 -12.73 16.99 -3.32
CA LEU A 30 -12.18 17.42 -4.61
C LEU A 30 -10.64 17.47 -4.59
N MET A 31 -10.04 17.91 -3.48
CA MET A 31 -8.58 17.90 -3.30
C MET A 31 -8.02 16.47 -3.19
N MET A 32 -8.77 15.54 -2.63
CA MET A 32 -8.39 14.12 -2.56
C MET A 32 -8.54 13.40 -3.90
N ALA A 33 -9.50 13.83 -4.74
CA ALA A 33 -9.83 13.19 -6.00
C ALA A 33 -8.63 12.93 -6.92
N PRO A 34 -7.70 13.88 -7.20
CA PRO A 34 -6.56 13.59 -8.08
C PRO A 34 -5.64 12.49 -7.54
N GLY A 35 -5.39 12.46 -6.22
CA GLY A 35 -4.60 11.41 -5.58
C GLY A 35 -5.31 10.05 -5.65
N LEU A 36 -6.62 10.02 -5.44
CA LEU A 36 -7.41 8.80 -5.53
C LEU A 36 -7.46 8.26 -6.96
N ILE A 37 -7.66 9.13 -7.94
CA ILE A 37 -7.69 8.76 -9.37
C ILE A 37 -6.32 8.21 -9.77
N PHE A 38 -5.23 8.87 -9.37
CA PHE A 38 -3.87 8.39 -9.63
C PHE A 38 -3.67 6.98 -9.07
N VAL A 39 -4.09 6.74 -7.82
CA VAL A 39 -3.97 5.42 -7.20
C VAL A 39 -4.84 4.38 -7.91
N ALA A 40 -6.07 4.73 -8.26
CA ALA A 40 -6.98 3.84 -8.96
C ALA A 40 -6.41 3.44 -10.34
N VAL A 41 -5.89 4.40 -11.11
CA VAL A 41 -5.39 4.15 -12.46
C VAL A 41 -4.08 3.35 -12.43
N LEU A 42 -3.14 3.70 -11.55
CA LEU A 42 -1.81 3.07 -11.59
C LEU A 42 -1.67 1.82 -10.73
N PHE A 43 -2.42 1.69 -9.63
CA PHE A 43 -2.31 0.53 -8.76
C PHE A 43 -3.49 -0.42 -8.89
N TYR A 44 -4.73 0.06 -9.09
CA TYR A 44 -5.90 -0.83 -9.17
C TYR A 44 -6.16 -1.40 -10.57
N ILE A 45 -5.98 -0.61 -11.64
CA ILE A 45 -6.18 -1.13 -13.01
C ILE A 45 -5.22 -2.29 -13.32
N PRO A 46 -3.90 -2.21 -13.04
CA PRO A 46 -2.99 -3.32 -13.33
C PRO A 46 -3.29 -4.60 -12.55
N MET A 47 -3.94 -4.48 -11.38
CA MET A 47 -4.29 -5.65 -10.56
C MET A 47 -5.35 -6.55 -11.22
N VAL A 48 -6.11 -6.05 -12.19
CA VAL A 48 -6.99 -6.89 -13.04
C VAL A 48 -6.19 -7.96 -13.77
N GLY A 49 -4.91 -7.69 -14.08
CA GLY A 49 -4.00 -8.65 -14.71
C GLY A 49 -3.64 -9.86 -13.85
N VAL A 50 -3.86 -9.83 -12.54
CA VAL A 50 -3.60 -10.97 -11.63
C VAL A 50 -4.47 -12.18 -12.02
N ILE A 51 -5.62 -11.95 -12.66
CA ILE A 51 -6.52 -13.01 -13.15
C ILE A 51 -5.81 -13.93 -14.17
N ILE A 52 -4.78 -13.44 -14.89
CA ILE A 52 -4.01 -14.22 -15.87
C ILE A 52 -3.37 -15.45 -15.23
N ALA A 53 -2.97 -15.38 -13.96
CA ALA A 53 -2.39 -16.52 -13.24
C ALA A 53 -3.35 -17.72 -13.15
N PHE A 54 -4.67 -17.48 -13.24
CA PHE A 54 -5.73 -18.48 -13.15
C PHE A 54 -6.32 -18.87 -14.51
N LYS A 55 -5.79 -18.35 -15.61
CA LYS A 55 -6.24 -18.63 -16.97
C LYS A 55 -5.18 -19.41 -17.75
N ASP A 56 -5.63 -20.18 -18.74
CA ASP A 56 -4.73 -20.76 -19.75
C ASP A 56 -4.49 -19.70 -20.84
N TYR A 57 -3.60 -18.76 -20.52
CA TYR A 57 -3.42 -17.54 -21.30
C TYR A 57 -2.74 -17.81 -22.64
N ASN A 58 -3.46 -17.56 -23.73
CA ASN A 58 -2.89 -17.50 -25.08
C ASN A 58 -2.86 -16.07 -25.59
N ALA A 59 -1.69 -15.64 -26.09
CA ALA A 59 -1.51 -14.28 -26.63
C ALA A 59 -2.43 -13.95 -27.82
N ARG A 60 -2.98 -14.96 -28.50
CA ARG A 60 -3.93 -14.82 -29.60
C ARG A 60 -5.35 -14.48 -29.14
N ASP A 61 -5.80 -15.07 -28.03
CA ASP A 61 -7.18 -14.93 -27.54
C ASP A 61 -7.33 -13.81 -26.49
N GLY A 62 -6.20 -13.25 -26.04
CA GLY A 62 -6.15 -12.16 -25.07
C GLY A 62 -6.56 -12.58 -23.66
N ILE A 63 -6.56 -11.61 -22.74
CA ILE A 63 -6.83 -11.86 -21.30
C ILE A 63 -8.29 -12.28 -21.07
N LEU A 64 -9.22 -11.70 -21.82
CA LEU A 64 -10.66 -11.94 -21.64
C LEU A 64 -11.17 -13.15 -22.43
N GLY A 65 -10.57 -13.48 -23.58
CA GLY A 65 -10.97 -14.61 -24.43
C GLY A 65 -10.33 -15.95 -24.04
N SER A 66 -9.21 -15.93 -23.31
CA SER A 66 -8.57 -17.16 -22.83
C SER A 66 -9.46 -17.91 -21.83
N PRO A 67 -9.60 -19.24 -21.95
CA PRO A 67 -10.39 -20.06 -21.04
C PRO A 67 -9.75 -20.07 -19.63
N TRP A 68 -10.59 -20.40 -18.65
CA TRP A 68 -10.11 -20.65 -17.29
C TRP A 68 -9.22 -21.90 -17.28
N MET A 69 -8.19 -21.89 -16.44
CA MET A 69 -7.29 -23.02 -16.32
C MET A 69 -7.99 -24.17 -15.57
N ASP A 70 -7.85 -25.40 -16.07
CA ASP A 70 -8.36 -26.60 -15.42
C ASP A 70 -7.21 -27.61 -15.17
N PRO A 71 -6.91 -27.96 -13.89
CA PRO A 71 -7.43 -27.38 -12.65
C PRO A 71 -6.90 -25.94 -12.40
N LEU A 72 -7.69 -25.12 -11.69
CA LEU A 72 -7.44 -23.68 -11.50
C LEU A 72 -6.02 -23.32 -11.00
N PHE A 73 -5.39 -24.20 -10.24
CA PHE A 73 -4.07 -23.99 -9.63
C PHE A 73 -2.90 -24.59 -10.42
N LYS A 74 -3.12 -25.12 -11.62
CA LYS A 74 -2.09 -25.81 -12.42
C LYS A 74 -0.84 -24.96 -12.68
N ASN A 75 -1.02 -23.66 -12.96
CA ASN A 75 0.10 -22.72 -13.15
C ASN A 75 0.97 -22.58 -11.90
N PHE A 76 0.35 -22.57 -10.72
CA PHE A 76 1.07 -22.49 -9.45
C PHE A 76 1.82 -23.79 -9.17
N GLU A 77 1.18 -24.94 -9.38
CA GLU A 77 1.83 -26.24 -9.21
C GLU A 77 3.05 -26.38 -10.14
N PHE A 78 2.90 -26.01 -11.42
CA PHE A 78 4.00 -25.99 -12.38
C PHE A 78 5.14 -25.08 -11.92
N PHE A 79 4.82 -23.87 -11.45
CA PHE A 79 5.82 -22.94 -10.93
C PHE A 79 6.56 -23.52 -9.73
N PHE A 80 5.86 -23.99 -8.70
CA PHE A 80 6.48 -24.52 -7.48
C PHE A 80 7.22 -25.85 -7.66
N LYS A 81 6.85 -26.65 -8.66
CA LYS A 81 7.61 -27.85 -9.06
C LYS A 81 8.91 -27.51 -9.79
N SER A 82 9.01 -26.34 -10.41
CA SER A 82 10.22 -25.91 -11.09
C SER A 82 11.29 -25.45 -10.09
N ASP A 83 12.57 -25.72 -10.41
CA ASP A 83 13.71 -25.21 -9.62
C ASP A 83 13.77 -23.66 -9.59
N ALA A 84 13.14 -23.02 -10.58
CA ALA A 84 13.06 -21.56 -10.68
C ALA A 84 12.32 -20.94 -9.49
N ALA A 85 11.22 -21.54 -9.02
CA ALA A 85 10.49 -20.99 -7.87
C ALA A 85 11.35 -20.95 -6.61
N ARG A 86 12.13 -22.01 -6.36
CA ARG A 86 13.06 -22.06 -5.23
C ARG A 86 14.17 -21.03 -5.39
N SER A 87 14.86 -21.03 -6.54
CA SER A 87 15.99 -20.12 -6.78
C SER A 87 15.57 -18.65 -6.69
N VAL A 88 14.49 -18.27 -7.36
CA VAL A 88 13.99 -16.88 -7.35
C VAL A 88 13.56 -16.45 -5.95
N THR A 89 12.86 -17.31 -5.21
CA THR A 89 12.40 -16.97 -3.85
C THR A 89 13.57 -16.76 -2.90
N PHE A 90 14.52 -17.69 -2.86
CA PHE A 90 15.68 -17.58 -1.96
C PHE A 90 16.61 -16.44 -2.37
N ASN A 91 16.86 -16.25 -3.67
CA ASN A 91 17.69 -15.14 -4.14
C ASN A 91 17.06 -13.78 -3.82
N THR A 92 15.75 -13.63 -4.02
CA THR A 92 15.04 -12.39 -3.69
C THR A 92 15.03 -12.13 -2.19
N LEU A 93 14.77 -13.16 -1.38
CA LEU A 93 14.79 -13.02 0.07
C LEU A 93 16.19 -12.65 0.58
N PHE A 94 17.22 -13.35 0.10
CA PHE A 94 18.61 -13.06 0.44
C PHE A 94 19.00 -11.63 0.03
N TYR A 95 18.68 -11.24 -1.20
CA TYR A 95 18.93 -9.89 -1.70
C TYR A 95 18.26 -8.83 -0.84
N ASN A 96 16.98 -9.00 -0.49
CA ASN A 96 16.25 -8.05 0.35
C ASN A 96 16.84 -7.94 1.76
N VAL A 97 17.30 -9.05 2.36
CA VAL A 97 17.96 -9.03 3.67
C VAL A 97 19.30 -8.29 3.59
N VAL A 98 20.12 -8.61 2.60
CA VAL A 98 21.39 -7.92 2.37
C VAL A 98 21.16 -6.43 2.12
N GLN A 99 20.16 -6.08 1.29
CA GLN A 99 19.79 -4.69 1.01
C GLN A 99 19.37 -3.97 2.30
N ALA A 100 18.51 -4.56 3.13
CA ALA A 100 18.05 -3.95 4.37
C ALA A 100 19.22 -3.65 5.33
N VAL A 101 20.12 -4.61 5.52
CA VAL A 101 21.31 -4.45 6.38
C VAL A 101 22.29 -3.45 5.78
N ALA A 102 22.65 -3.60 4.50
CA ALA A 102 23.63 -2.76 3.83
C ALA A 102 23.18 -1.31 3.75
N VAL A 103 21.92 -1.03 3.36
CA VAL A 103 21.37 0.32 3.29
C VAL A 103 21.35 0.95 4.68
N THR A 104 20.95 0.20 5.71
CA THR A 104 20.92 0.71 7.09
C THR A 104 22.32 1.05 7.60
N LEU A 105 23.29 0.14 7.45
CA LEU A 105 24.67 0.36 7.89
C LEU A 105 25.33 1.50 7.12
N CYS A 106 25.12 1.58 5.80
CA CYS A 106 25.66 2.64 4.97
C CYS A 106 25.05 4.00 5.34
N ALA A 107 23.73 4.09 5.51
CA ALA A 107 23.05 5.31 5.93
C ALA A 107 23.51 5.77 7.33
N LEU A 108 23.67 4.83 8.27
CA LEU A 108 24.17 5.11 9.61
C LEU A 108 25.62 5.59 9.58
N ALA A 109 26.49 4.91 8.86
CA ALA A 109 27.90 5.30 8.71
C ALA A 109 28.01 6.70 8.10
N LEU A 110 27.23 6.98 7.05
CA LEU A 110 27.19 8.30 6.42
C LEU A 110 26.69 9.37 7.39
N ALA A 111 25.65 9.09 8.19
CA ALA A 111 25.14 10.01 9.20
C ALA A 111 26.20 10.35 10.26
N ILE A 112 26.96 9.35 10.74
CA ILE A 112 28.05 9.56 11.71
C ILE A 112 29.16 10.41 11.10
N LEU A 113 29.59 10.10 9.87
CA LEU A 113 30.64 10.86 9.17
C LEU A 113 30.24 12.34 8.98
N LEU A 114 29.00 12.59 8.58
CA LEU A 114 28.49 13.96 8.44
C LEU A 114 28.39 14.69 9.79
N ASN A 115 28.06 13.99 10.86
CA ASN A 115 28.00 14.56 12.21
C ASN A 115 29.39 15.01 12.70
N GLU A 116 30.42 14.19 12.47
CA GLU A 116 31.80 14.51 12.83
C GLU A 116 32.37 15.71 12.05
N VAL A 117 32.07 15.81 10.75
CA VAL A 117 32.50 16.96 9.95
C VAL A 117 31.88 18.26 10.48
N LYS A 118 30.59 18.24 10.86
CA LYS A 118 29.90 19.43 11.39
C LYS A 118 30.51 19.92 12.72
N HIS A 119 30.98 19.00 13.56
CA HIS A 119 31.52 19.34 14.89
C HIS A 119 32.92 19.96 14.86
N LYS A 120 33.59 19.99 13.69
CA LYS A 120 34.92 20.56 13.51
C LYS A 120 34.94 22.00 12.99
N PHE A 121 33.80 22.53 12.54
CA PHE A 121 33.67 23.88 11.95
C PHE A 121 32.88 24.87 12.83
N VAL A 122 32.57 24.49 14.08
CA VAL A 122 32.01 25.37 15.13
C VAL A 122 33.05 25.55 16.22
#